data_AF-A0A6B2F0V1-F1
#
_entry.id   AF-A0A6B2F0V1-F1
#
_cell.length_a   1.000
_cell.length_b   1.000
_cell.length_c   1.000
_cell.angle_alpha   90.00
_cell.angle_beta   90.00
_cell.angle_gamma   90.00
#
_symmetry.space_group_name_H-M   'P 1'
#
loop_
_entity.id
_entity.type
_entity.pdbx_description
1 polymer ?
#
loop_
_entity_poly.entity_id
_entity_poly.type
_entity_poly.pdbx_seq_one_letter_code
_entity_poly.pdbx_strand_id
1 'polypeptide(L)'
;MKTHKSLRLAKQEQELGASGITCVKLAEAEEMAVGGITSILLAYPLIGDDKCQRYAELARPINMHTLVDSLTGAQGLSRAAVRQSLPQIVK
;
A
#
# COMPACT_ATOMS: atom_id res chain seq x y z
N MET A 1 6.10 -2.65 -10.25
CA MET A 1 7.26 -2.80 -9.34
C MET A 1 7.90 -4.18 -9.28
N LYS A 2 7.17 -5.29 -9.28
CA LYS A 2 7.78 -6.64 -9.16
C LYS A 2 8.89 -6.94 -10.18
N THR A 3 8.81 -6.34 -11.36
CA THR A 3 9.72 -6.61 -12.48
C THR A 3 11.05 -5.88 -12.34
N HIS A 4 11.03 -4.60 -11.97
CA HIS A 4 12.20 -3.72 -12.09
C HIS A 4 12.61 -3.01 -10.79
N LYS A 5 11.72 -2.91 -9.78
CA LYS A 5 11.96 -2.23 -8.48
C LYS A 5 12.67 -0.86 -8.60
N SER A 6 12.38 -0.13 -9.67
CA SER A 6 13.06 1.11 -10.01
C SER A 6 12.07 2.26 -9.95
N LEU A 7 12.32 3.20 -9.03
CA LEU A 7 11.54 4.42 -8.90
C LEU A 7 11.53 5.23 -10.20
N ARG A 8 12.67 5.31 -10.89
CA ARG A 8 12.80 6.05 -12.16
C ARG A 8 11.84 5.51 -13.22
N LEU A 9 11.84 4.19 -13.43
CA LEU A 9 10.95 3.57 -14.41
C LEU A 9 9.48 3.77 -14.05
N ALA A 10 9.14 3.68 -12.77
CA ALA A 10 7.77 3.90 -12.33
C ALA A 10 7.28 5.33 -12.53
N LYS A 11 8.14 6.34 -12.32
CA LYS A 11 7.83 7.73 -12.67
C LYS A 11 7.60 7.88 -14.17
N GLN A 12 8.43 7.23 -15.00
CA GLN A 12 8.22 7.21 -16.45
C GLN A 12 6.90 6.52 -16.83
N GLU A 13 6.53 5.42 -16.17
CA GLU A 13 5.22 4.77 -16.38
C GLU A 13 4.06 5.73 -16.04
N GLN A 14 4.17 6.51 -14.96
CA GLN A 14 3.18 7.53 -14.60
C GLN A 14 3.13 8.68 -15.61
N GLU A 15 4.28 9.16 -16.09
CA GLU A 15 4.37 10.16 -17.17
C GLU A 15 3.70 9.68 -18.46
N LEU A 16 3.75 8.37 -18.73
CA LEU A 16 3.08 7.72 -19.86
C LEU A 16 1.60 7.41 -19.61
N GLY A 17 1.05 7.76 -18.44
CA GLY A 17 -0.38 7.68 -18.13
C GLY A 17 -0.79 6.62 -17.10
N ALA A 18 0.16 5.93 -16.45
CA ALA A 18 -0.21 5.00 -15.38
C ALA A 18 -0.79 5.75 -14.16
N SER A 19 -1.97 5.34 -13.69
CA SER A 19 -2.66 5.97 -12.55
C SER A 19 -2.09 5.62 -11.17
N GLY A 20 -1.04 4.81 -11.13
CA GLY A 20 -0.44 4.27 -9.91
C GLY A 20 0.40 3.05 -10.22
N ILE A 21 0.84 2.37 -9.16
CA ILE A 21 1.76 1.23 -9.26
C ILE A 21 1.27 0.06 -8.42
N THR A 22 1.75 -1.14 -8.74
CA THR A 22 1.53 -2.33 -7.93
C THR A 22 2.83 -2.83 -7.31
N CYS A 23 2.82 -3.00 -5.98
CA CYS A 23 3.88 -3.58 -5.16
C CYS A 23 3.44 -4.94 -4.58
N VAL A 24 4.39 -5.82 -4.28
CA VAL A 24 4.10 -7.14 -3.66
C VAL A 24 4.60 -7.22 -2.22
N LYS A 25 5.48 -6.31 -1.80
CA LYS A 25 5.95 -6.20 -0.42
C LYS A 25 5.69 -4.81 0.11
N LEU A 26 5.39 -4.73 1.41
CA LEU A 26 5.17 -3.45 2.08
C LEU A 26 6.41 -2.54 2.02
N ALA A 27 7.62 -3.10 2.17
CA ALA A 27 8.87 -2.36 2.02
C ALA A 27 9.03 -1.71 0.63
N GLU A 28 8.60 -2.40 -0.44
CA GLU A 28 8.62 -1.81 -1.79
C GLU A 28 7.63 -0.65 -1.89
N ALA A 29 6.46 -0.76 -1.27
CA ALA A 29 5.51 0.37 -1.23
C ALA A 29 6.06 1.57 -0.44
N GLU A 30 6.73 1.32 0.69
CA GLU A 30 7.40 2.36 1.49
C GLU A 30 8.47 3.10 0.67
N GLU A 31 9.37 2.37 0.00
CA GLU A 31 10.40 2.96 -0.87
C GLU A 31 9.80 3.83 -1.99
N MET A 32 8.70 3.37 -2.59
CA MET A 32 8.04 4.08 -3.69
C MET A 32 7.30 5.32 -3.21
N ALA A 33 6.69 5.26 -2.02
CA ALA A 33 6.07 6.42 -1.38
C ALA A 33 7.10 7.49 -1.02
N VAL A 34 8.25 7.10 -0.45
CA VAL A 34 9.39 8.02 -0.21
C VAL A 34 9.85 8.66 -1.53
N GLY A 35 9.82 7.89 -2.62
CA GLY A 35 10.11 8.36 -3.96
C GLY A 35 9.08 9.33 -4.58
N GLY A 36 7.97 9.58 -3.89
CA GLY A 36 6.89 10.49 -4.31
C GLY A 36 5.73 9.83 -5.03
N ILE A 37 5.65 8.49 -5.07
CA ILE A 37 4.51 7.79 -5.67
C ILE A 37 3.39 7.67 -4.64
N THR A 38 2.23 8.27 -4.93
CA THR A 38 1.13 8.41 -3.98
C THR A 38 -0.10 7.55 -4.28
N SER A 39 -0.03 6.70 -5.31
CA SER A 39 -1.11 5.79 -5.71
C SER A 39 -0.55 4.37 -5.83
N ILE A 40 -0.80 3.53 -4.81
CA ILE A 40 -0.16 2.22 -4.66
C ILE A 40 -1.19 1.14 -4.35
N LEU A 41 -1.20 0.08 -5.15
CA LEU A 41 -1.82 -1.19 -4.79
C LEU A 41 -0.76 -2.13 -4.20
N LEU A 42 -0.94 -2.54 -2.95
CA LEU A 42 -0.22 -3.67 -2.37
C LEU A 42 -0.95 -4.96 -2.74
N ALA A 43 -0.47 -5.66 -3.74
CA ALA A 43 -1.03 -6.93 -4.22
C ALA A 43 -0.63 -8.11 -3.32
N TYR A 44 -0.81 -7.96 -2.00
CA TYR A 44 -0.51 -8.99 -1.01
C TYR A 44 -1.38 -8.82 0.26
N PRO A 45 -2.12 -9.86 0.68
CA PRO A 45 -2.89 -9.83 1.92
C PRO A 45 -2.02 -9.62 3.16
N LEU A 46 -2.43 -8.69 4.03
CA LEU A 46 -1.68 -8.34 5.22
C LEU A 46 -2.14 -9.16 6.42
N ILE A 47 -1.20 -9.88 7.04
CA ILE A 47 -1.39 -10.67 8.24
C ILE A 47 -0.29 -10.32 9.24
N GLY A 48 -0.70 -10.06 10.48
CA GLY A 48 0.16 -9.58 11.58
C GLY A 48 -0.11 -8.12 11.93
N ASP A 49 -0.16 -7.82 13.23
CA ASP A 49 -0.43 -6.47 13.73
C ASP A 49 0.68 -5.47 13.32
N ASP A 50 1.93 -5.92 13.25
CA ASP A 50 3.10 -5.13 12.81
C ASP A 50 2.94 -4.61 11.38
N LYS A 51 2.55 -5.49 10.45
CA LYS A 51 2.40 -5.12 9.04
C LYS A 51 1.15 -4.26 8.82
N CYS A 52 0.05 -4.56 9.52
CA CYS A 52 -1.16 -3.75 9.44
C CYS A 52 -0.92 -2.32 9.96
N GLN A 53 -0.17 -2.19 11.05
CA GLN A 53 0.23 -0.90 11.62
C GLN A 53 1.05 -0.08 10.62
N ARG A 54 2.12 -0.67 10.07
CA ARG A 54 2.97 -0.02 9.04
C ARG A 54 2.18 0.38 7.80
N TYR A 55 1.29 -0.49 7.33
CA TYR A 55 0.40 -0.18 6.21
C TYR A 55 -0.49 1.03 6.51
N ALA A 56 -1.12 1.07 7.69
CA ALA A 56 -1.97 2.18 8.09
C ALA A 56 -1.18 3.50 8.25
N GLU A 57 0.06 3.44 8.74
CA GLU A 57 0.94 4.62 8.79
C GLU A 57 1.27 5.13 7.40
N LEU A 58 1.62 4.23 6.47
CA LEU A 58 1.92 4.57 5.09
C LEU A 58 0.69 5.08 4.33
N ALA A 59 -0.51 4.56 4.62
CA ALA A 59 -1.75 4.95 3.95
C ALA A 59 -2.28 6.34 4.39
N ARG A 60 -1.71 6.97 5.43
CA ARG A 60 -2.09 8.34 5.85
C ARG A 60 -1.82 9.40 4.77
N PRO A 61 -0.59 9.51 4.21
CA PRO A 61 -0.28 10.54 3.22
C PRO A 61 -0.60 10.14 1.77
N ILE A 62 -0.93 8.87 1.49
CA ILE A 62 -1.06 8.39 0.11
C ILE A 62 -2.32 7.53 -0.10
N ASN A 63 -2.78 7.45 -1.35
CA ASN A 63 -3.85 6.55 -1.74
C ASN A 63 -3.31 5.12 -1.85
N MET A 64 -3.60 4.30 -0.86
CA MET A 64 -3.09 2.93 -0.77
C MET A 64 -4.23 1.92 -0.68
N HIS A 65 -4.16 0.89 -1.51
CA HIS A 65 -5.10 -0.23 -1.52
C HIS A 65 -4.36 -1.53 -1.20
N THR A 66 -5.04 -2.49 -0.62
CA THR A 66 -4.50 -3.84 -0.39
C THR A 66 -5.56 -4.91 -0.64
N LEU A 67 -5.12 -6.16 -0.74
CA LEU A 67 -6.00 -7.31 -0.88
C LEU A 67 -6.39 -7.86 0.50
N VAL A 68 -7.60 -8.41 0.59
CA VAL A 68 -8.09 -9.12 1.78
C VAL A 68 -8.70 -10.44 1.31
N ASP A 69 -8.23 -11.54 1.87
CA ASP A 69 -8.65 -12.90 1.54
C ASP A 69 -9.05 -13.72 2.78
N SER A 70 -8.99 -13.12 3.97
CA SER A 70 -9.27 -13.77 5.24
C SER A 70 -9.85 -12.80 6.26
N LEU A 71 -10.69 -13.33 7.16
CA LEU A 71 -11.26 -12.56 8.27
C LEU A 71 -10.16 -12.01 9.19
N THR A 72 -9.13 -12.81 9.46
CA THR A 72 -7.99 -12.42 10.30
C THR A 72 -7.28 -11.18 9.74
N GLY A 73 -7.00 -11.16 8.44
CA GLY A 73 -6.40 -10.01 7.77
C GLY A 73 -7.31 -8.78 7.78
N ALA A 74 -8.60 -8.96 7.48
CA ALA A 74 -9.59 -7.89 7.51
C ALA A 74 -9.67 -7.22 8.89
N GLN A 75 -9.73 -8.02 9.95
CA GLN A 75 -9.77 -7.53 11.33
C GLN A 75 -8.47 -6.83 11.74
N GLY A 76 -7.32 -7.35 11.33
CA GLY A 76 -6.02 -6.71 11.57
C GLY A 76 -5.94 -5.31 10.95
N LEU A 77 -6.35 -5.19 9.69
CA LEU A 77 -6.40 -3.91 8.98
C LEU A 77 -7.40 -2.93 9.62
N SER A 78 -8.59 -3.40 9.97
CA SER A 78 -9.61 -2.58 10.65
C SER A 78 -9.08 -2.01 11.98
N ARG A 79 -8.46 -2.85 12.83
CA ARG A 79 -7.85 -2.38 14.09
C ARG A 79 -6.76 -1.33 13.86
N ALA A 80 -5.87 -1.56 12.90
CA ALA A 80 -4.81 -0.62 12.56
C ALA A 80 -5.36 0.71 12.03
N ALA A 81 -6.37 0.66 11.16
CA ALA A 81 -7.03 1.84 10.62
C ALA A 81 -7.67 2.69 11.73
N VAL A 82 -8.40 2.06 12.67
CA VAL A 82 -8.98 2.75 13.84
C VAL A 82 -7.92 3.45 14.68
N ARG A 83 -6.81 2.76 15.00
CA ARG A 83 -5.69 3.34 15.77
C ARG A 83 -5.08 4.57 15.09
N GLN A 84 -5.07 4.57 13.77
CA GLN A 84 -4.49 5.65 12.95
C GLN A 84 -5.52 6.70 12.50
N SER A 85 -6.77 6.60 12.98
CA SER A 85 -7.90 7.45 12.57
C SER A 85 -8.13 7.49 11.06
N LEU A 86 -7.85 6.38 10.37
CA LEU A 86 -8.12 6.23 8.94
C LEU A 86 -9.58 5.81 8.71
N PRO A 87 -10.19 6.29 7.61
CA PRO A 87 -11.52 5.82 7.23
C PRO A 87 -11.44 4.34 6.84
N GLN A 88 -12.29 3.52 7.47
CA GLN A 88 -12.40 2.09 7.17
C GLN A 88 -13.22 1.91 5.90
N ILE A 89 -12.61 2.17 4.75
CA ILE A 89 -13.28 2.00 3.46
C ILE A 89 -12.79 0.69 2.85
N VAL A 90 -13.63 -0.33 2.89
CA VAL A 90 -13.50 -1.51 2.04
C VAL A 90 -14.20 -1.16 0.71
N LYS A 91 -13.43 -1.00 -0.36
CA LYS A 91 -13.96 -0.91 -1.73
C LYS A 91 -13.76 -2.23 -2.44
#